data_AF-A0A1V9UM80-F1
#
_entry.id   AF-A0A1V9UM80-F1
#
_cell.length_a   1.000
_cell.length_b   1.000
_cell.length_c   1.000
_cell.angle_alpha   90.00
_cell.angle_beta   90.00
_cell.angle_gamma   90.00
#
_symmetry.space_group_name_H-M   'P 1'
#
loop_
_entity.id
_entity.type
_entity.pdbx_description
1 polymer ?
#
loop_
_entity_poly.entity_id
_entity_poly.type
_entity_poly.pdbx_seq_one_letter_code
_entity_poly.pdbx_strand_id
1 'polypeptide(L)'
;MNNEMRLFDFIYGYARYYELDVPEAAHALHKLIDDLFQQHCVLQGKIALPSDMFWVGRADSSRRSIRTYKLFFRDLINYLDSLFDSVPNEGYDLIHSYCEDDKGGKDIPVSLIYLSKKALAEWIEGFGGTAPVYLLLGESGVAADHGRQVEELQVKELNSISLIISGLVNLIKEVDKAHVELSDDVDAVKRADAIKRRAAALRSPRKNVDVFSAVLALADAAEVEMPKSQKTLKKYMSARLTDGAEGAA
;
A
#
# COMPACT_ATOMS: atom_id res chain seq x y z
N MET A 1 -2.51 -4.32 26.25
CA MET A 1 -3.57 -3.72 25.41
C MET A 1 -2.91 -2.59 24.66
N ASN A 2 -2.53 -2.82 23.41
CA ASN A 2 -1.81 -1.82 22.64
C ASN A 2 -2.84 -0.96 21.91
N ASN A 3 -3.17 0.21 22.45
CA ASN A 3 -4.02 1.22 21.77
C ASN A 3 -3.23 1.98 20.68
N GLU A 4 -2.15 1.38 20.20
CA GLU A 4 -1.17 1.96 19.32
C GLU A 4 -1.35 1.37 17.93
N MET A 5 -1.40 2.21 16.91
CA MET A 5 -1.55 1.76 15.53
C MET A 5 -0.80 2.68 14.59
N ARG A 6 -0.51 2.19 13.37
CA ARG A 6 0.10 3.02 12.35
C ARG A 6 -0.90 4.04 11.86
N LEU A 7 -0.40 5.21 11.45
CA LEU A 7 -1.21 6.26 10.87
C LEU A 7 -1.97 5.77 9.63
N PHE A 8 -1.31 4.95 8.82
CA PHE A 8 -1.95 4.27 7.69
C PHE A 8 -3.16 3.43 8.16
N ASP A 9 -2.94 2.48 9.08
CA ASP A 9 -4.00 1.59 9.59
C ASP A 9 -5.14 2.34 10.27
N PHE A 10 -4.84 3.48 10.90
CA PHE A 10 -5.82 4.34 11.55
C PHE A 10 -6.86 4.88 10.57
N ILE A 11 -6.44 5.34 9.40
CA ILE A 11 -7.34 5.93 8.38
C ILE A 11 -8.27 4.85 7.82
N TYR A 12 -7.72 3.70 7.43
CA TYR A 12 -8.53 2.58 6.93
C TYR A 12 -9.46 2.01 8.00
N GLY A 13 -8.99 1.94 9.25
CA GLY A 13 -9.83 1.50 10.36
C GLY A 13 -10.98 2.46 10.64
N TYR A 14 -10.75 3.77 10.54
CA TYR A 14 -11.78 4.79 10.65
C TYR A 14 -12.81 4.68 9.53
N ALA A 15 -12.34 4.61 8.27
CA ALA A 15 -13.19 4.46 7.09
C ALA A 15 -14.15 3.28 7.25
N ARG A 16 -13.60 2.13 7.60
CA ARG A 16 -14.38 0.91 7.79
C ARG A 16 -15.36 0.99 8.94
N TYR A 17 -14.95 1.55 10.08
CA TYR A 17 -15.83 1.64 11.25
C TYR A 17 -17.09 2.47 10.97
N TYR A 18 -16.94 3.51 10.14
CA TYR A 18 -18.04 4.39 9.76
C TYR A 18 -18.64 4.06 8.37
N GLU A 19 -18.25 2.93 7.75
CA GLU A 19 -18.68 2.52 6.41
C GLU A 19 -18.47 3.59 5.32
N LEU A 20 -17.38 4.34 5.43
CA LEU A 20 -16.96 5.39 4.50
C LEU A 20 -15.94 4.84 3.48
N ASP A 21 -15.80 5.53 2.34
CA ASP A 21 -14.63 5.33 1.51
C ASP A 21 -13.38 6.03 2.10
N VAL A 22 -12.20 5.71 1.56
CA VAL A 22 -10.93 6.25 2.08
C VAL A 22 -10.85 7.78 1.94
N PRO A 23 -11.21 8.38 0.80
CA PRO A 23 -11.30 9.85 0.67
C PRO A 23 -12.22 10.51 1.72
N GLU A 24 -13.42 10.00 1.92
CA GLU A 24 -14.38 10.53 2.90
C GLU A 24 -13.84 10.41 4.33
N ALA A 25 -13.22 9.28 4.66
CA ALA A 25 -12.58 9.07 5.95
C ALA A 25 -11.40 10.02 6.16
N ALA A 26 -10.55 10.18 5.16
CA ALA A 26 -9.43 11.11 5.19
C ALA A 26 -9.91 12.55 5.36
N HIS A 27 -10.98 12.95 4.68
CA HIS A 27 -11.60 14.27 4.84
C HIS A 27 -12.18 14.49 6.25
N ALA A 28 -12.86 13.49 6.81
CA ALA A 28 -13.39 13.56 8.16
C ALA A 28 -12.27 13.69 9.21
N LEU A 29 -11.21 12.88 9.06
CA LEU A 29 -10.02 12.96 9.92
C LEU A 29 -9.26 14.26 9.72
N HIS A 30 -9.19 14.79 8.50
CA HIS A 30 -8.60 16.09 8.22
C HIS A 30 -9.29 17.18 9.04
N LYS A 31 -10.62 17.26 8.99
CA LYS A 31 -11.38 18.23 9.80
C LYS A 31 -11.11 18.08 11.29
N LEU A 32 -11.08 16.83 11.79
CA LEU A 32 -10.79 16.56 13.19
C LEU A 32 -9.39 17.07 13.59
N ILE A 33 -8.37 16.80 12.77
CA ILE A 33 -7.00 17.24 13.03
C ILE A 33 -6.83 18.74 12.83
N ASP A 34 -7.53 19.35 11.87
CA ASP A 34 -7.49 20.80 11.63
C ASP A 34 -8.15 21.57 12.80
N ASP A 35 -9.28 21.09 13.32
CA ASP A 35 -9.91 21.67 14.52
C ASP A 35 -8.94 21.64 15.72
N LEU A 36 -8.24 20.52 15.91
CA LEU A 36 -7.19 20.39 16.94
C LEU A 36 -5.99 21.31 16.66
N PHE A 37 -5.60 21.47 15.40
CA PHE A 37 -4.54 22.39 14.99
C PHE A 37 -4.91 23.84 15.29
N GLN A 38 -6.13 24.29 14.97
CA GLN A 38 -6.59 25.64 15.28
C GLN A 38 -6.55 25.90 16.80
N GLN A 39 -7.04 24.95 17.59
CA GLN A 39 -7.06 25.09 19.05
C GLN A 39 -5.67 25.05 19.69
N HIS A 40 -4.72 24.29 19.15
CA HIS A 40 -3.43 24.07 19.82
C HIS A 40 -2.29 24.90 19.22
N CYS A 41 -2.24 25.03 17.90
CA CYS A 41 -1.18 25.74 17.21
C CYS A 41 -1.42 27.26 17.24
N VAL A 42 -2.64 27.69 16.92
CA VAL A 42 -2.96 29.12 16.83
C VAL A 42 -3.12 29.74 18.21
N LEU A 43 -3.72 29.04 19.17
CA LEU A 43 -3.94 29.57 20.52
C LEU A 43 -2.76 29.35 21.49
N GLN A 44 -2.00 28.26 21.34
CA GLN A 44 -0.91 27.92 22.28
C GLN A 44 0.50 27.99 21.67
N GLY A 45 0.63 28.30 20.37
CA GLY A 45 1.91 28.41 19.68
C GLY A 45 2.65 27.08 19.47
N LYS A 46 1.96 25.93 19.61
CA LYS A 46 2.59 24.61 19.49
C LYS A 46 2.36 23.99 18.11
N ILE A 47 3.44 23.97 17.32
CA ILE A 47 3.42 23.57 15.89
C ILE A 47 3.62 22.06 15.68
N ALA A 48 4.27 21.39 16.62
CA ALA A 48 4.53 19.95 16.56
C ALA A 48 3.41 19.15 17.24
N LEU A 49 3.12 17.97 16.69
CA LEU A 49 2.27 16.96 17.28
C LEU A 49 2.90 16.46 18.60
N PRO A 50 2.09 16.17 19.64
CA PRO A 50 2.61 15.63 20.90
C PRO A 50 3.27 14.27 20.70
N SER A 51 4.52 14.12 21.15
CA SER A 51 5.31 12.90 20.91
C SER A 51 4.78 11.67 21.66
N ASP A 52 4.03 11.87 22.74
CA ASP A 52 3.29 10.87 23.50
C ASP A 52 2.07 10.32 22.74
N MET A 53 1.62 11.04 21.71
CA MET A 53 0.46 10.69 20.91
C MET A 53 0.82 10.26 19.50
N PHE A 54 1.82 10.90 18.87
CA PHE A 54 2.32 10.57 17.55
C PHE A 54 3.84 10.40 17.60
N TRP A 55 4.36 9.31 17.04
CA TRP A 55 5.81 9.07 17.02
C TRP A 55 6.24 8.22 15.83
N VAL A 56 7.52 8.34 15.47
CA VAL A 56 8.14 7.45 14.49
C VAL A 56 8.57 6.17 15.21
N GLY A 57 8.06 5.03 14.74
CA GLY A 57 8.35 3.70 15.26
C GLY A 57 9.37 2.93 14.43
N ARG A 58 9.51 1.64 14.72
CA ARG A 58 10.29 0.71 13.90
C ARG A 58 9.38 0.03 12.88
N ALA A 59 9.96 -0.47 11.79
CA ALA A 59 9.21 -1.16 10.75
C ALA A 59 8.49 -2.43 11.26
N ASP A 60 9.01 -3.06 12.31
CA ASP A 60 8.52 -4.29 12.90
C ASP A 60 7.72 -4.10 14.21
N SER A 61 7.69 -2.90 14.78
CA SER A 61 7.12 -2.66 16.10
C SER A 61 6.78 -1.20 16.37
N SER A 62 5.77 -0.97 17.22
CA SER A 62 5.41 0.37 17.71
C SER A 62 6.47 1.00 18.62
N ARG A 63 7.58 0.30 18.91
CA ARG A 63 8.69 0.85 19.69
C ARG A 63 9.22 2.09 18.99
N ARG A 64 9.34 3.17 19.76
CA ARG A 64 9.89 4.45 19.28
C ARG A 64 11.25 4.25 18.63
N SER A 65 11.49 5.02 17.58
CA SER A 65 12.81 5.13 16.97
C SER A 65 13.83 5.60 18.00
N ILE A 66 15.09 5.20 17.79
CA ILE A 66 16.22 5.68 18.60
C ILE A 66 16.46 7.18 18.35
N ARG A 67 16.07 7.67 17.16
CA ARG A 67 16.13 9.09 16.82
C ARG A 67 14.86 9.81 17.24
N THR A 68 15.01 11.08 17.58
CA THR A 68 13.93 11.97 18.02
C THR A 68 13.41 12.74 16.82
N TYR A 69 12.16 12.46 16.46
CA TYR A 69 11.46 13.11 15.36
C TYR A 69 10.36 14.01 15.89
N LYS A 70 10.26 15.21 15.33
CA LYS A 70 9.14 16.13 15.47
C LYS A 70 8.27 16.04 14.22
N LEU A 71 7.05 15.55 14.44
CA LEU A 71 5.99 15.54 13.44
C LEU A 71 5.19 16.84 13.58
N PHE A 72 4.75 17.44 12.48
CA PHE A 72 4.01 18.69 12.50
C PHE A 72 2.55 18.49 12.11
N PHE A 73 1.65 19.30 12.68
CA PHE A 73 0.23 19.25 12.34
C PHE A 73 -0.01 19.53 10.86
N ARG A 74 0.67 20.54 10.31
CA ARG A 74 0.50 20.94 8.91
C ARG A 74 0.88 19.81 7.94
N ASP A 75 1.95 19.09 8.22
CA ASP A 75 2.37 17.97 7.35
C ASP A 75 1.41 16.77 7.46
N LEU A 76 0.82 16.53 8.64
CA LEU A 76 -0.25 15.54 8.80
C LEU A 76 -1.54 15.94 8.06
N ILE A 77 -1.93 17.21 8.14
CA ILE A 77 -3.07 17.78 7.42
C ILE A 77 -2.87 17.64 5.91
N ASN A 78 -1.70 18.06 5.40
CA ASN A 78 -1.36 17.95 3.98
C ASN A 78 -1.41 16.49 3.50
N TYR A 79 -0.98 15.53 4.32
CA TYR A 79 -1.09 14.12 4.01
C TYR A 79 -2.55 13.68 3.90
N LEU A 80 -3.41 14.06 4.85
CA LEU A 80 -4.84 13.72 4.79
C LEU A 80 -5.52 14.37 3.58
N ASP A 81 -5.20 15.63 3.27
CA ASP A 81 -5.65 16.33 2.06
C ASP A 81 -5.29 15.56 0.80
N SER A 82 -4.05 15.09 0.71
CA SER A 82 -3.56 14.33 -0.44
C SER A 82 -4.35 13.04 -0.70
N LEU A 83 -4.94 12.42 0.33
CA LEU A 83 -5.71 11.18 0.18
C LEU A 83 -7.10 11.38 -0.40
N PHE A 84 -7.67 12.59 -0.34
CA PHE A 84 -9.00 12.87 -0.89
C PHE A 84 -8.97 13.87 -2.06
N ASP A 85 -7.89 14.63 -2.24
CA ASP A 85 -7.70 15.46 -3.44
C ASP A 85 -7.25 14.61 -4.64
N SER A 86 -7.98 14.71 -5.75
CA SER A 86 -7.88 13.83 -6.92
C SER A 86 -6.66 14.06 -7.82
N VAL A 87 -5.63 14.76 -7.37
CA VAL A 87 -4.44 15.08 -8.19
C VAL A 87 -3.30 14.12 -7.81
N PRO A 88 -2.97 13.12 -8.66
CA PRO A 88 -1.90 12.15 -8.39
C PRO A 88 -0.57 12.88 -8.18
N ASN A 89 -0.12 12.98 -6.94
CA ASN A 89 1.18 13.50 -6.56
C ASN A 89 2.10 12.35 -6.15
N GLU A 90 3.34 12.37 -6.63
CA GLU A 90 4.36 11.43 -6.15
C GLU A 90 4.63 11.71 -4.66
N GLY A 91 4.58 10.67 -3.81
CA GLY A 91 4.92 10.79 -2.38
C GLY A 91 3.78 10.70 -1.37
N TYR A 92 2.60 10.20 -1.75
CA TYR A 92 1.46 10.00 -0.83
C TYR A 92 1.77 9.24 0.46
N ASP A 93 2.83 8.44 0.49
CA ASP A 93 3.15 7.62 1.65
C ASP A 93 4.15 8.31 2.61
N LEU A 94 4.50 9.58 2.39
CA LEU A 94 5.54 10.27 3.16
C LEU A 94 4.99 11.50 3.89
N ILE A 95 5.43 11.70 5.14
CA ILE A 95 5.19 12.91 5.92
C ILE A 95 6.54 13.56 6.24
N HIS A 96 6.65 14.85 5.93
CA HIS A 96 7.83 15.63 6.28
C HIS A 96 7.91 15.82 7.81
N SER A 97 9.10 15.63 8.36
CA SER A 97 9.36 15.71 9.80
C SER A 97 10.71 16.36 10.06
N TYR A 98 10.95 16.82 11.29
CA TYR A 98 12.26 17.29 11.72
C TYR A 98 12.94 16.28 12.64
N CYS A 99 14.11 15.79 12.26
CA CYS A 99 14.95 14.94 13.10
C CYS A 99 15.86 15.83 13.95
N GLU A 100 15.72 15.76 15.28
CA GLU A 100 16.53 16.57 16.19
C GLU A 100 18.00 16.13 16.20
N ASP A 101 18.26 14.82 16.09
CA ASP A 101 19.60 14.26 16.08
C ASP A 101 20.40 14.69 14.83
N ASP A 102 19.74 14.70 13.67
CA ASP A 102 20.36 15.09 12.40
C ASP A 102 20.28 16.61 12.16
N LYS A 103 19.54 17.35 13.00
CA LYS A 103 19.20 18.77 12.85
C LYS A 103 18.67 19.14 11.47
N GLY A 104 17.83 18.28 10.89
CA GLY A 104 17.37 18.44 9.51
C GLY A 104 16.01 17.81 9.22
N GLY A 105 15.41 18.25 8.12
CA GLY A 105 14.17 17.69 7.59
C GLY A 105 14.36 16.25 7.08
N LYS A 106 13.38 15.40 7.32
CA LYS A 106 13.33 13.99 6.91
C LYS A 106 11.91 13.62 6.50
N ASP A 107 11.79 12.97 5.35
CA ASP A 107 10.52 12.41 4.89
C ASP A 107 10.38 10.99 5.45
N ILE A 108 9.31 10.77 6.23
CA ILE A 108 9.08 9.51 6.94
C ILE A 108 7.87 8.81 6.34
N PRO A 109 7.98 7.51 6.01
CA PRO A 109 6.84 6.73 5.59
C PRO A 109 5.73 6.71 6.64
N VAL A 110 4.48 6.91 6.21
CA VAL A 110 3.27 6.86 7.08
C VAL A 110 3.10 5.49 7.74
N SER A 111 3.65 4.44 7.14
CA SER A 111 3.73 3.09 7.70
C SER A 111 4.68 2.98 8.91
N LEU A 112 5.57 3.96 9.09
CA LEU A 112 6.48 4.06 10.24
C LEU A 112 6.01 5.09 11.28
N ILE A 113 4.91 5.80 11.02
CA ILE A 113 4.33 6.74 11.98
C ILE A 113 3.25 6.01 12.75
N TYR A 114 3.39 6.01 14.07
CA TYR A 114 2.46 5.41 15.00
C TYR A 114 1.71 6.49 15.77
N LEU A 115 0.49 6.16 16.18
CA LEU A 115 -0.29 6.97 17.10
C LEU A 115 -0.99 6.14 18.17
N SER A 116 -1.33 6.80 19.27
CA SER A 116 -2.15 6.24 20.35
C SER A 116 -3.59 6.75 20.23
N LYS A 117 -4.55 5.86 19.92
CA LYS A 117 -5.98 6.24 19.84
C LYS A 117 -6.50 6.81 21.14
N LYS A 118 -6.05 6.23 22.27
CA LYS A 118 -6.46 6.65 23.60
C LYS A 118 -5.94 8.05 23.91
N ALA A 119 -4.66 8.32 23.64
CA ALA A 119 -4.09 9.65 23.85
C ALA A 119 -4.78 10.68 22.96
N LEU A 120 -5.10 10.34 21.71
CA LEU A 120 -5.83 11.21 20.81
C LEU A 120 -7.26 11.50 21.30
N ALA A 121 -7.98 10.48 21.80
CA ALA A 121 -9.32 10.65 22.37
C ALA A 121 -9.31 11.56 23.61
N GLU A 122 -8.44 11.27 24.57
CA GLU A 122 -8.27 12.07 25.79
C GLU A 122 -7.91 13.51 25.45
N TRP A 123 -7.11 13.70 24.39
CA TRP A 123 -6.73 15.03 23.94
C TRP A 123 -7.90 15.79 23.32
N ILE A 124 -8.72 15.15 22.47
CA ILE A 124 -9.94 15.75 21.90
C ILE A 124 -10.92 16.15 23.01
N GLU A 125 -11.16 15.25 23.96
CA GLU A 125 -12.06 15.51 25.11
C GLU A 125 -11.53 16.62 26.01
N GLY A 126 -10.22 16.71 26.19
CA GLY A 126 -9.55 17.75 26.98
C GLY A 126 -9.82 19.18 26.47
N PHE A 127 -10.18 19.36 25.20
CA PHE A 127 -10.56 20.65 24.63
C PHE A 127 -12.08 20.86 24.49
N GLY A 128 -12.89 20.02 25.14
CA GLY A 128 -14.34 20.10 25.07
C GLY A 128 -14.93 19.56 23.76
N GLY A 129 -14.12 18.88 22.94
CA GLY A 129 -14.58 18.11 21.81
C GLY A 129 -15.21 16.79 22.25
N THR A 130 -15.92 16.12 21.34
CA THR A 130 -16.40 14.76 21.54
C THR A 130 -15.54 13.80 20.71
N ALA A 131 -14.80 12.92 21.38
CA ALA A 131 -13.98 11.93 20.68
C ALA A 131 -14.85 10.98 19.83
N PRO A 132 -14.46 10.71 18.57
CA PRO A 132 -15.12 9.69 17.77
C PRO A 132 -15.14 8.34 18.49
N VAL A 133 -16.28 7.64 18.43
CA VAL A 133 -16.48 6.33 19.08
C VAL A 133 -15.39 5.32 18.68
N TYR A 134 -14.92 5.39 17.44
CA TYR A 134 -13.80 4.58 16.95
C TYR A 134 -12.51 4.71 17.81
N LEU A 135 -12.22 5.89 18.33
CA LEU A 135 -11.05 6.12 19.19
C LEU A 135 -11.21 5.49 20.58
N LEU A 136 -12.45 5.41 21.06
CA LEU A 136 -12.81 4.90 22.39
C LEU A 136 -12.91 3.36 22.44
N LEU A 137 -13.04 2.71 21.28
CA LEU A 137 -13.13 1.25 21.19
C LEU A 137 -11.76 0.57 21.39
N GLY A 138 -11.71 -0.41 22.29
CA GLY A 138 -10.57 -1.34 22.40
C GLY A 138 -10.53 -2.36 21.26
N GLU A 139 -9.35 -2.96 21.02
CA GLU A 139 -9.12 -3.91 19.92
C GLU A 139 -10.17 -5.03 19.85
N SER A 140 -10.72 -5.49 20.98
CA SER A 140 -11.65 -6.62 21.04
C SER A 140 -12.98 -6.44 20.28
N GLY A 141 -13.43 -5.22 20.00
CA GLY A 141 -14.69 -4.97 19.28
C GLY A 141 -14.53 -4.87 17.76
N VAL A 142 -13.32 -4.54 17.29
CA VAL A 142 -13.00 -4.33 15.87
C VAL A 142 -12.15 -5.48 15.32
N ALA A 143 -11.27 -6.07 16.14
CA ALA A 143 -10.28 -7.07 15.73
C ALA A 143 -10.85 -8.42 15.27
N ALA A 144 -12.04 -8.84 15.74
CA ALA A 144 -12.62 -10.12 15.32
C ALA A 144 -12.98 -10.13 13.82
N ASP A 145 -13.36 -8.96 13.28
CA ASP A 145 -13.65 -8.77 11.86
C ASP A 145 -12.44 -8.16 11.12
N HIS A 146 -11.56 -7.41 11.81
CA HIS A 146 -10.32 -6.86 11.25
C HIS A 146 -9.28 -7.94 10.95
N GLY A 147 -9.05 -8.88 11.87
CA GLY A 147 -8.17 -10.03 11.64
C GLY A 147 -8.67 -10.82 10.44
N ARG A 148 -9.98 -11.08 10.37
CA ARG A 148 -10.58 -11.87 9.30
C ARG A 148 -10.55 -11.17 7.93
N GLN A 149 -10.86 -9.88 7.85
CA GLN A 149 -10.86 -9.16 6.55
C GLN A 149 -9.46 -8.72 6.10
N VAL A 150 -8.55 -8.37 7.02
CA VAL A 150 -7.13 -8.11 6.67
C VAL A 150 -6.46 -9.42 6.28
N GLU A 151 -6.72 -10.52 6.99
CA GLU A 151 -6.32 -11.85 6.53
C GLU A 151 -6.97 -12.17 5.19
N GLU A 152 -8.26 -11.92 4.95
CA GLU A 152 -8.89 -12.20 3.66
C GLU A 152 -8.34 -11.34 2.52
N LEU A 153 -8.03 -10.06 2.75
CA LEU A 153 -7.41 -9.18 1.77
C LEU A 153 -5.95 -9.59 1.53
N GLN A 154 -5.17 -9.82 2.58
CA GLN A 154 -3.80 -10.33 2.47
C GLN A 154 -3.76 -11.72 1.82
N VAL A 155 -4.72 -12.60 2.11
CA VAL A 155 -4.89 -13.91 1.48
C VAL A 155 -5.27 -13.75 0.01
N LYS A 156 -6.16 -12.81 -0.35
CA LYS A 156 -6.47 -12.52 -1.76
C LYS A 156 -5.26 -11.98 -2.51
N GLU A 157 -4.46 -11.12 -1.88
CA GLU A 157 -3.22 -10.59 -2.46
C GLU A 157 -2.14 -11.67 -2.57
N LEU A 158 -1.92 -12.46 -1.52
CA LEU A 158 -1.00 -13.59 -1.51
C LEU A 158 -1.41 -14.69 -2.49
N ASN A 159 -2.71 -14.98 -2.61
CA ASN A 159 -3.23 -15.91 -3.61
C ASN A 159 -3.00 -15.37 -5.03
N SER A 160 -3.21 -14.07 -5.24
CA SER A 160 -2.91 -13.43 -6.54
C SER A 160 -1.43 -13.53 -6.88
N ILE A 161 -0.54 -13.25 -5.92
CA ILE A 161 0.92 -13.37 -6.09
C ILE A 161 1.33 -14.84 -6.32
N SER A 162 0.81 -15.77 -5.52
CA SER A 162 1.07 -17.21 -5.64
C SER A 162 0.62 -17.74 -6.99
N LEU A 163 -0.53 -17.29 -7.50
CA LEU A 163 -1.04 -17.64 -8.82
C LEU A 163 -0.16 -17.06 -9.93
N ILE A 164 0.35 -15.84 -9.77
CA ILE A 164 1.32 -15.25 -10.71
C ILE A 164 2.61 -16.09 -10.73
N ILE A 165 3.18 -16.40 -9.56
CA ILE A 165 4.43 -17.16 -9.46
C ILE A 165 4.27 -18.55 -10.06
N SER A 166 3.21 -19.27 -9.66
CA SER A 166 2.92 -20.63 -10.14
C SER A 166 2.65 -20.63 -11.64
N GLY A 167 1.88 -19.66 -12.14
CA GLY A 167 1.62 -19.48 -13.56
C GLY A 167 2.89 -19.18 -14.36
N LEU A 168 3.77 -18.30 -13.88
CA LEU A 168 5.05 -18.03 -14.54
C LEU A 168 5.97 -19.25 -14.56
N VAL A 169 6.04 -20.03 -13.48
CA VAL A 169 6.82 -21.27 -13.44
C VAL A 169 6.26 -22.31 -14.42
N ASN A 170 4.94 -22.45 -14.49
CA ASN A 170 4.30 -23.37 -15.44
C ASN A 170 4.45 -22.91 -16.88
N LEU A 171 4.42 -21.61 -17.14
CA LEU A 171 4.75 -21.04 -18.45
C LEU A 171 6.16 -21.40 -18.89
N ILE A 172 7.15 -21.32 -18.00
CA ILE A 172 8.53 -21.74 -18.30
C ILE A 172 8.56 -23.22 -18.69
N LYS A 173 7.86 -24.08 -17.94
CA LYS A 173 7.78 -25.52 -18.23
C LYS A 173 7.11 -25.80 -19.57
N GLU A 174 5.96 -25.18 -19.85
CA GLU A 174 5.24 -25.40 -21.11
C GLU A 174 5.99 -24.83 -22.32
N VAL A 175 6.71 -23.72 -22.15
CA VAL A 175 7.61 -23.21 -23.19
C VAL A 175 8.75 -24.20 -23.42
N ASP A 176 9.41 -24.70 -22.39
CA ASP A 176 10.48 -25.70 -22.51
C ASP A 176 9.97 -26.98 -23.19
N LYS A 177 8.84 -27.50 -22.71
CA LYS A 177 8.13 -28.65 -23.27
C LYS A 177 7.82 -28.48 -24.76
N ALA A 178 7.28 -27.33 -25.15
CA ALA A 178 7.00 -27.03 -26.54
C ALA A 178 8.26 -27.07 -27.43
N HIS A 179 9.45 -26.75 -26.88
CA HIS A 179 10.71 -26.78 -27.61
C HIS A 179 11.37 -28.17 -27.63
N VAL A 180 11.18 -28.98 -26.57
CA VAL A 180 11.90 -30.25 -26.38
C VAL A 180 11.07 -31.47 -26.81
N GLU A 181 9.76 -31.47 -26.58
CA GLU A 181 8.92 -32.63 -26.85
C GLU A 181 8.43 -32.64 -28.30
N LEU A 182 8.63 -33.79 -28.96
CA LEU A 182 8.03 -34.10 -30.26
C LEU A 182 6.73 -34.87 -30.01
N SER A 183 5.63 -34.39 -30.58
CA SER A 183 4.32 -35.03 -30.49
C SER A 183 3.80 -35.35 -31.88
N ASP A 184 3.22 -36.54 -32.04
CA ASP A 184 2.55 -36.95 -33.29
C ASP A 184 1.09 -36.45 -33.36
N ASP A 185 0.60 -35.83 -32.28
CA ASP A 185 -0.75 -35.24 -32.22
C ASP A 185 -0.78 -33.84 -32.85
N VAL A 186 -1.60 -33.68 -33.89
CA VAL A 186 -1.79 -32.44 -34.65
C VAL A 186 -2.19 -31.27 -33.74
N ASP A 187 -3.01 -31.51 -32.72
CA ASP A 187 -3.48 -30.46 -31.84
C ASP A 187 -2.43 -30.08 -30.77
N ALA A 188 -1.63 -31.05 -30.32
CA ALA A 188 -0.45 -30.78 -29.51
C ALA A 188 0.62 -29.97 -30.27
N VAL A 189 0.86 -30.29 -31.54
CA VAL A 189 1.80 -29.55 -32.41
C VAL A 189 1.34 -28.11 -32.62
N LYS A 190 0.05 -27.88 -32.92
CA LYS A 190 -0.51 -26.53 -33.08
C LYS A 190 -0.36 -25.70 -31.81
N ARG A 191 -0.58 -26.29 -30.64
CA ARG A 191 -0.39 -25.62 -29.34
C ARG A 191 1.07 -25.28 -29.11
N ALA A 192 1.99 -26.23 -29.32
CA ALA A 192 3.42 -25.99 -29.20
C ALA A 192 3.90 -24.85 -30.11
N ASP A 193 3.42 -24.78 -31.35
CA ASP A 193 3.72 -23.69 -32.28
C ASP A 193 3.12 -22.35 -31.84
N ALA A 194 1.91 -22.34 -31.28
CA ALA A 194 1.29 -21.15 -30.71
C ALA A 194 2.10 -20.62 -29.52
N ILE A 195 2.52 -21.50 -28.60
CA ILE A 195 3.37 -21.18 -27.44
C ILE A 195 4.71 -20.58 -27.92
N LYS A 196 5.41 -21.22 -28.87
CA LYS A 196 6.66 -20.71 -29.45
C LYS A 196 6.50 -19.31 -30.04
N ARG A 197 5.43 -19.10 -30.82
CA ARG A 197 5.15 -17.80 -31.45
C ARG A 197 4.88 -16.71 -30.41
N ARG A 198 4.08 -17.00 -29.38
CA ARG A 198 3.76 -16.05 -28.30
C ARG A 198 4.98 -15.76 -27.42
N ALA A 199 5.81 -16.77 -27.12
CA ALA A 199 7.06 -16.60 -26.41
C ALA A 199 8.07 -15.74 -27.20
N ALA A 200 8.14 -15.89 -28.52
CA ALA A 200 8.96 -15.03 -29.37
C ALA A 200 8.51 -13.56 -29.35
N ALA A 201 7.21 -13.31 -29.18
CA ALA A 201 6.67 -11.95 -29.07
C ALA A 201 7.16 -11.22 -27.80
N LEU A 202 7.42 -11.95 -26.70
CA LEU A 202 8.01 -11.40 -25.47
C LEU A 202 9.47 -10.96 -25.66
N ARG A 203 10.19 -11.54 -26.62
CA ARG A 203 11.57 -11.19 -26.96
C ARG A 203 11.67 -10.07 -27.99
N SER A 204 10.56 -9.58 -28.53
CA SER A 204 10.58 -8.61 -29.62
C SER A 204 11.11 -7.26 -29.12
N PRO A 205 12.15 -6.68 -29.75
CA PRO A 205 12.71 -5.37 -29.36
C PRO A 205 11.82 -4.18 -29.74
N ARG A 206 10.56 -4.42 -30.14
CA ARG A 206 9.63 -3.36 -30.53
C ARG A 206 9.20 -2.60 -29.27
N LYS A 207 9.53 -1.30 -29.23
CA LYS A 207 9.28 -0.34 -28.12
C LYS A 207 7.83 -0.24 -27.58
N ASN A 208 6.84 -0.87 -28.22
CA ASN A 208 5.41 -0.71 -27.92
C ASN A 208 4.70 -2.01 -27.49
N VAL A 209 5.43 -3.09 -27.17
CA VAL A 209 4.78 -4.32 -26.70
C VAL A 209 4.47 -4.18 -25.20
N ASP A 210 3.18 -4.13 -24.87
CA ASP A 210 2.76 -4.27 -23.48
C ASP A 210 3.07 -5.69 -22.99
N VAL A 211 4.10 -5.79 -22.14
CA VAL A 211 4.62 -7.04 -21.59
C VAL A 211 3.52 -7.82 -20.87
N PHE A 212 2.62 -7.14 -20.16
CA PHE A 212 1.55 -7.80 -19.41
C PHE A 212 0.52 -8.47 -20.32
N SER A 213 0.10 -7.79 -21.39
CA SER A 213 -0.78 -8.38 -22.41
C SER A 213 -0.10 -9.54 -23.15
N ALA A 214 1.20 -9.44 -23.41
CA ALA A 214 1.96 -10.51 -24.05
C ALA A 214 2.10 -11.76 -23.15
N VAL A 215 2.29 -11.58 -21.84
CA VAL A 215 2.31 -12.67 -20.85
C VAL A 215 0.94 -13.35 -20.76
N LEU A 216 -0.15 -12.59 -20.74
CA LEU A 216 -1.51 -13.17 -20.73
C LEU A 216 -1.79 -13.99 -22.00
N ALA A 217 -1.44 -13.44 -23.17
CA ALA A 217 -1.63 -14.15 -24.44
C ALA A 217 -0.79 -15.43 -24.55
N LEU A 218 0.36 -15.50 -23.85
CA LEU A 218 1.15 -16.72 -23.74
C LEU A 218 0.50 -17.72 -22.77
N ALA A 219 0.00 -17.26 -21.62
CA ALA A 219 -0.72 -18.10 -20.65
C ALA A 219 -1.95 -18.76 -21.28
N ASP A 220 -2.74 -18.00 -22.06
CA ASP A 220 -3.90 -18.53 -22.78
C ASP A 220 -3.51 -19.61 -23.79
N ALA A 221 -2.41 -19.42 -24.53
CA ALA A 221 -1.92 -20.40 -25.51
C ALA A 221 -1.34 -21.66 -24.87
N ALA A 222 -0.77 -21.52 -23.66
CA ALA A 222 -0.21 -22.61 -22.88
C ALA A 222 -1.24 -23.29 -21.96
N GLU A 223 -2.50 -22.81 -21.97
CA GLU A 223 -3.56 -23.25 -21.05
C GLU A 223 -3.14 -23.18 -19.57
N VAL A 224 -2.26 -22.23 -19.23
CA VAL A 224 -1.73 -22.06 -17.87
C VAL A 224 -2.62 -21.11 -17.07
N GLU A 225 -2.99 -21.52 -15.87
CA GLU A 225 -3.77 -20.69 -14.96
C GLU A 225 -2.96 -19.48 -14.48
N MET A 226 -3.50 -18.28 -14.72
CA MET A 226 -2.94 -16.99 -14.30
C MET A 226 -4.05 -15.97 -14.02
N PRO A 227 -3.77 -14.90 -13.26
CA PRO A 227 -4.74 -13.81 -13.11
C PRO A 227 -5.05 -13.18 -14.47
N LYS A 228 -6.33 -13.18 -14.86
CA LYS A 228 -6.79 -12.71 -16.19
C LYS A 228 -6.71 -11.18 -16.37
N SER A 229 -6.43 -10.45 -15.30
CA SER A 229 -6.46 -9.00 -15.30
C SER A 229 -5.06 -8.42 -15.51
N GLN A 230 -4.91 -7.68 -16.61
CA GLN A 230 -3.71 -6.88 -16.89
C GLN A 230 -3.40 -5.90 -15.75
N LYS A 231 -4.43 -5.32 -15.11
CA LYS A 231 -4.25 -4.41 -13.96
C LYS A 231 -3.63 -5.13 -12.76
N THR A 232 -4.00 -6.39 -12.52
CA THR A 232 -3.46 -7.21 -11.42
C THR A 232 -2.00 -7.57 -11.66
N LEU A 233 -1.64 -7.98 -12.90
CA LEU A 233 -0.24 -8.21 -13.26
C LEU A 233 0.57 -6.92 -13.15
N LYS A 234 0.06 -5.81 -13.67
CA LYS A 234 0.71 -4.49 -13.56
C LYS A 234 0.93 -4.10 -12.09
N LYS A 235 -0.06 -4.27 -11.21
CA LYS A 235 0.05 -3.95 -9.78
C LYS A 235 1.22 -4.69 -9.11
N TYR A 236 1.41 -5.98 -9.39
CA TYR A 236 2.39 -6.80 -8.68
C TYR A 236 3.73 -6.99 -9.41
N MET A 237 3.82 -6.70 -10.71
CA MET A 237 5.04 -6.93 -11.51
C MET A 237 5.72 -5.64 -12.01
N SER A 238 5.09 -4.46 -11.91
CA SER A 238 5.65 -3.22 -12.50
C SER A 238 6.86 -2.64 -11.76
N ALA A 239 7.08 -3.00 -10.50
CA ALA A 239 8.14 -2.40 -9.67
C ALA A 239 9.58 -2.71 -10.14
N ARG A 240 9.78 -3.49 -11.21
CA ARG A 240 11.12 -3.87 -11.71
C ARG A 240 11.30 -3.84 -13.23
N LEU A 241 10.29 -3.44 -14.01
CA LEU A 241 10.41 -3.38 -15.48
C LEU A 241 10.91 -2.01 -15.99
N THR A 242 10.96 -1.00 -15.13
CA THR A 242 11.47 0.35 -15.45
C THR A 242 12.98 0.51 -15.20
N ASP A 243 13.59 -0.31 -14.34
CA ASP A 243 15.05 -0.26 -14.06
C ASP A 243 15.93 -0.85 -15.18
N GLY A 244 15.33 -1.41 -16.23
CA GLY A 244 16.06 -1.98 -17.36
C GLY A 244 16.31 -1.03 -18.54
N ALA A 245 15.81 0.21 -18.50
CA ALA A 245 15.82 1.12 -19.65
C ALA A 245 16.85 2.28 -19.58
N GLU A 246 17.53 2.50 -18.45
CA GLU A 246 18.49 3.61 -18.28
C GLU A 246 19.96 3.16 -18.07
N GLY A 247 20.31 1.94 -18.49
CA GLY A 247 21.64 1.36 -18.28
C GLY A 247 22.43 1.00 -19.54
N ALA A 248 22.12 1.55 -20.71
CA ALA A 248 22.93 1.34 -21.92
C ALA A 248 22.66 2.41 -23.00
N ALA A 249 23.23 3.60 -22.82
CA ALA A 249 23.69 4.50 -23.89
C ALA A 249 24.61 5.57 -23.30
#